data_AF-G2LPS0-F1
#
_entry.id   AF-G2LPS0-F1
#
_cell.length_a   1.000
_cell.length_b   1.000
_cell.length_c   1.000
_cell.angle_alpha   90.00
_cell.angle_beta   90.00
_cell.angle_gamma   90.00
#
_symmetry.space_group_name_H-M   'P 1'
#
loop_
_entity.id
_entity.type
_entity.pdbx_description
1 polymer ?
#
loop_
_entity_poly.entity_id
_entity_poly.type
_entity_poly.pdbx_seq_one_letter_code
_entity_poly.pdbx_strand_id
1 'polypeptide(L)'
;MKNQNLFNLLLPLNTEQLNYLNKLDSSCSNIQRAWLSGYFWKSANQISDSCTADTDRSNINNSLITIISASQTGNAKSLSQRLHEYLNKHNKKNRLINAIDYKFKKIQNEKILILIISTQGEGEPPEEAISLYKFIISKKAPNLKNLCYSIFSLGDKSYNFFCQAGKDFDKRFKELGATSLIDRFDADIEYEDAYNKWSENLLKSINNQNQHAQSFFTSSNKKNQSADLTDSFSRKNPAKAVVLANQKITGRNSIKDVYHIEIDINNLNIKYKPGDAVGIWYKNDPQLVNKIIKFCSIDSLDKVNIKNKIITIFDALTNHFELTNNTKDIVKNYVNITKNKILQNIISDEIHLEDYIANTPFIKMIHDYPEKMSSTQLLSFLRPLTPRLYSISSSQAETPNEIHITVGVIKKVISGCVYLGGSSGYLSQSLKVDDIVKIFIETNNNFRLPENPDIPIIMISSGTGIAPFRAFMQQRDNDCAKGKNWIFFGNPNFTEDFLYQIEWQQYINKGLITNMNVAWSRDQENKLYVQDKIQEHSKEIWSWIQEGAVIYICGNASNMAKDVEKTLLNIISKNGNMNLENSEEFLNDLRLNKRYKRDVY
;
A
#
# COMPACT_ATOMS: atom_id res chain seq x y z
N MET A 1 23.67 -72.74 -33.37
CA MET A 1 22.78 -71.56 -33.23
C MET A 1 23.04 -70.97 -31.84
N LYS A 2 23.80 -69.87 -31.76
CA LYS A 2 24.32 -69.32 -30.49
C LYS A 2 23.30 -68.39 -29.84
N ASN A 3 22.99 -68.67 -28.57
CA ASN A 3 22.41 -67.84 -27.51
C ASN A 3 21.78 -66.51 -27.94
N GLN A 4 20.51 -66.52 -28.33
CA GLN A 4 19.65 -65.34 -28.19
C GLN A 4 19.22 -65.25 -26.73
N ASN A 5 19.60 -64.16 -26.08
CA ASN A 5 19.31 -63.88 -24.68
C ASN A 5 17.79 -63.81 -24.48
N LEU A 6 17.21 -64.74 -23.71
CA LEU A 6 15.76 -64.91 -23.53
C LEU A 6 15.05 -63.61 -23.06
N PHE A 7 15.80 -62.72 -22.41
CA PHE A 7 15.34 -61.40 -21.96
C PHE A 7 14.90 -60.45 -23.08
N ASN A 8 15.49 -60.57 -24.28
CA ASN A 8 15.17 -59.67 -25.39
C ASN A 8 13.80 -59.98 -26.04
N LEU A 9 13.22 -61.15 -25.78
CA LEU A 9 11.89 -61.54 -26.25
C LEU A 9 10.76 -60.97 -25.37
N LEU A 10 11.07 -60.46 -24.18
CA LEU A 10 10.10 -59.93 -23.20
C LEU A 10 10.02 -58.39 -23.19
N LEU A 11 10.87 -57.71 -23.96
CA LEU A 11 10.88 -56.26 -24.05
C LEU A 11 9.85 -55.78 -25.08
N PRO A 12 9.08 -54.71 -24.81
CA PRO A 12 8.09 -54.16 -25.75
C PRO A 12 8.75 -53.32 -26.87
N LEU A 13 9.94 -53.72 -27.33
CA LEU A 13 10.74 -53.01 -28.33
C LEU A 13 11.13 -53.98 -29.44
N ASN A 14 11.02 -53.53 -30.70
CA ASN A 14 11.45 -54.34 -31.84
C ASN A 14 12.99 -54.37 -31.96
N THR A 15 13.50 -55.27 -32.82
CA THR A 15 14.94 -55.51 -32.97
C THR A 15 15.73 -54.27 -33.37
N GLU A 16 15.12 -53.38 -34.16
CA GLU A 16 15.74 -52.14 -34.62
C GLU A 16 15.80 -51.09 -33.50
N GLN A 17 14.70 -50.93 -32.75
CA GLN A 17 14.61 -50.07 -31.56
C GLN A 17 15.57 -50.52 -30.46
N LEU A 18 15.72 -51.83 -30.24
CA LEU A 18 16.71 -52.39 -29.32
C LEU A 18 18.14 -52.03 -29.72
N ASN A 19 18.47 -52.04 -31.01
CA ASN A 19 19.79 -51.64 -31.49
C ASN A 19 20.05 -50.14 -31.30
N TYR A 20 19.05 -49.28 -31.48
CA TYR A 20 19.16 -47.85 -31.15
C TYR A 20 19.33 -47.63 -29.65
N LEU A 21 18.55 -48.33 -28.81
CA LEU A 21 18.65 -48.27 -27.36
C LEU A 21 20.05 -48.68 -26.89
N ASN A 22 20.60 -49.77 -27.44
CA ASN A 22 21.94 -50.26 -27.08
C ASN A 22 23.06 -49.28 -27.51
N LYS A 23 22.92 -48.61 -28.66
CA LYS A 23 23.85 -47.55 -29.08
C LYS A 23 23.75 -46.30 -28.20
N LEU A 24 22.55 -46.01 -27.72
CA LEU A 24 22.30 -44.84 -26.86
C LEU A 24 22.76 -45.11 -25.42
N ASP A 25 22.56 -46.33 -24.91
CA ASP A 25 23.05 -46.73 -23.59
C ASP A 25 24.58 -46.72 -23.52
N SER A 26 25.27 -47.20 -24.57
CA SER A 26 26.74 -47.22 -24.61
C SER A 26 27.39 -45.84 -24.67
N SER A 27 26.64 -44.80 -25.05
CA SER A 27 27.11 -43.41 -25.15
C SER A 27 26.63 -42.49 -24.02
N CYS A 28 25.76 -42.97 -23.12
CA CYS A 28 25.19 -42.17 -22.04
C CYS A 28 25.85 -42.41 -20.68
N SER A 29 26.15 -41.33 -19.97
CA SER A 29 26.53 -41.34 -18.55
C SER A 29 25.35 -41.69 -17.63
N ASN A 30 25.63 -42.09 -16.38
CA ASN A 30 24.60 -42.44 -15.39
C ASN A 30 23.57 -41.33 -15.16
N ILE A 31 23.98 -40.06 -15.18
CA ILE A 31 23.09 -38.91 -15.03
C ILE A 31 22.17 -38.76 -16.26
N GLN A 32 22.71 -38.95 -17.47
CA GLN A 32 21.93 -38.90 -18.70
C GLN A 32 20.91 -40.05 -18.77
N ARG A 33 21.27 -41.25 -18.30
CA ARG A 33 20.33 -42.39 -18.18
C ARG A 33 19.18 -42.08 -17.22
N ALA A 34 19.49 -41.49 -16.05
CA ALA A 34 18.47 -41.08 -15.08
C ALA A 34 17.57 -39.94 -15.60
N TRP A 35 18.09 -39.04 -16.43
CA TRP A 35 17.29 -38.00 -17.07
C TRP A 35 16.37 -38.57 -18.16
N LEU A 36 16.89 -39.48 -18.99
CA LEU A 36 16.13 -40.13 -20.06
C LEU A 36 14.97 -40.98 -19.53
N SER A 37 15.13 -41.65 -18.39
CA SER A 37 14.04 -42.40 -17.77
C SER A 37 12.87 -41.49 -17.39
N GLY A 38 13.15 -40.30 -16.84
CA GLY A 38 12.15 -39.27 -16.57
C GLY A 38 11.52 -38.67 -17.83
N TYR A 39 12.31 -38.46 -18.89
CA TYR A 39 11.83 -37.99 -20.18
C TYR A 39 10.83 -38.97 -20.82
N PHE A 40 11.19 -40.25 -20.89
CA PHE A 40 10.33 -41.28 -21.46
C PHE A 40 9.08 -41.56 -20.61
N TRP A 41 9.19 -41.49 -19.28
CA TRP A 41 8.02 -41.57 -18.39
C TRP A 41 7.02 -40.45 -18.69
N LYS A 42 7.52 -39.22 -18.86
CA LYS A 42 6.68 -38.06 -19.20
C LYS A 42 6.05 -38.23 -20.59
N SER A 43 6.81 -38.70 -21.56
CA SER A 43 6.35 -38.95 -22.93
C SER A 43 5.27 -40.03 -22.97
N ALA A 44 5.42 -41.12 -22.20
CA ALA A 44 4.46 -42.22 -22.14
C ALA A 44 3.13 -41.82 -21.46
N ASN A 45 3.14 -40.80 -20.61
CA ASN A 45 1.96 -40.29 -19.91
C ASN A 45 1.35 -39.04 -20.57
N GLN A 46 1.77 -38.69 -21.79
CA GLN A 46 0.99 -37.77 -22.61
C GLN A 46 -0.20 -38.53 -23.20
N ILE A 47 -1.37 -38.33 -22.58
CA ILE A 47 -2.65 -38.72 -23.18
C ILE A 47 -2.75 -38.01 -24.54
N SER A 48 -2.93 -38.82 -25.58
CA SER A 48 -3.08 -38.40 -26.96
C SER A 48 -4.41 -37.66 -27.15
N ASP A 49 -4.38 -36.33 -27.09
CA ASP A 49 -5.33 -35.53 -27.87
C ASP A 49 -4.83 -35.53 -29.31
N SER A 50 -5.48 -36.35 -30.15
CA SER A 50 -5.24 -36.42 -31.57
C SER A 50 -5.63 -35.11 -32.24
N CYS A 51 -4.65 -34.38 -32.78
CA CYS A 51 -4.86 -33.26 -33.68
C CYS A 51 -5.44 -33.75 -35.01
N THR A 52 -6.70 -33.42 -35.31
CA THR A 52 -7.12 -33.13 -36.68
C THR A 52 -6.79 -31.67 -36.98
N ALA A 53 -6.07 -31.45 -38.08
CA ALA A 53 -5.71 -30.13 -38.56
C ALA A 53 -6.98 -29.34 -38.92
N ASP A 54 -7.37 -28.41 -38.04
CA ASP A 54 -8.25 -27.30 -38.39
C ASP A 54 -7.77 -26.03 -37.68
N THR A 55 -7.40 -25.08 -38.53
CA THR A 55 -7.12 -23.64 -38.31
C THR A 55 -7.31 -23.06 -36.89
N ASP A 56 -6.19 -22.79 -36.22
CA ASP A 56 -5.78 -21.57 -35.47
C ASP A 56 -6.82 -20.63 -34.78
N ARG A 57 -7.98 -21.11 -34.33
CA ARG A 57 -8.97 -20.27 -33.60
C ARG A 57 -9.53 -20.84 -32.29
N SER A 58 -9.02 -21.95 -31.76
CA SER A 58 -9.66 -22.65 -30.62
C SER A 58 -8.91 -22.64 -29.27
N ASN A 59 -7.79 -21.92 -29.11
CA ASN A 59 -6.98 -21.97 -27.87
C ASN A 59 -7.17 -20.80 -26.87
N ILE A 60 -8.21 -19.98 -27.03
CA ILE A 60 -8.44 -18.80 -26.15
C ILE A 60 -9.31 -19.15 -24.93
N ASN A 61 -10.09 -20.25 -24.99
CA ASN A 61 -11.15 -20.60 -24.03
C ASN A 61 -10.70 -20.88 -22.59
N ASN A 62 -9.39 -20.90 -22.29
CA ASN A 62 -8.88 -21.11 -20.93
C ASN A 62 -7.65 -20.24 -20.62
N SER A 63 -7.59 -19.04 -21.21
CA SER A 63 -6.50 -18.08 -20.99
C SER A 63 -6.43 -17.69 -19.51
N LEU A 64 -5.27 -17.94 -18.89
CA LEU A 64 -5.01 -17.57 -17.50
C LEU A 64 -5.09 -16.04 -17.32
N ILE A 65 -5.97 -15.60 -16.43
CA ILE A 65 -6.11 -14.18 -16.07
C ILE A 65 -5.12 -13.85 -14.95
N THR A 66 -4.25 -12.88 -15.17
CA THR A 66 -3.34 -12.39 -14.14
C THR A 66 -3.92 -11.13 -13.50
N ILE A 67 -4.20 -11.19 -12.20
CA ILE A 67 -4.63 -10.04 -11.40
C ILE A 67 -3.41 -9.52 -10.64
N ILE A 68 -3.05 -8.27 -10.88
CA ILE A 68 -1.99 -7.57 -10.16
C ILE A 68 -2.64 -6.63 -9.14
N SER A 69 -2.33 -6.87 -7.86
CA SER A 69 -2.65 -5.95 -6.77
C SER A 69 -1.50 -4.97 -6.58
N ALA A 70 -1.81 -3.68 -6.57
CA ALA A 70 -0.89 -2.60 -6.21
C ALA A 70 -1.55 -1.66 -5.19
N SER A 71 -1.24 -1.81 -3.90
CA SER A 71 -1.90 -1.15 -2.79
C SER A 71 -0.90 -0.59 -1.79
N GLN A 72 -1.13 0.64 -1.31
CA GLN A 72 -0.40 1.18 -0.15
C GLN A 72 -1.10 0.84 1.17
N THR A 73 -2.41 1.08 1.22
CA THR A 73 -3.23 1.03 2.45
C THR A 73 -4.24 -0.12 2.46
N GLY A 74 -3.94 -1.21 1.73
CA GLY A 74 -4.78 -2.41 1.69
C GLY A 74 -6.03 -2.40 0.80
N ASN A 75 -6.57 -1.23 0.41
CA ASN A 75 -7.82 -1.18 -0.36
C ASN A 75 -7.73 -1.94 -1.70
N ALA A 76 -6.70 -1.69 -2.50
CA ALA A 76 -6.51 -2.39 -3.78
C ALA A 76 -6.28 -3.89 -3.57
N LYS A 77 -5.57 -4.26 -2.49
CA LYS A 77 -5.32 -5.65 -2.12
C LYS A 77 -6.62 -6.38 -1.78
N SER A 78 -7.48 -5.78 -0.97
CA SER A 78 -8.80 -6.33 -0.62
C SER A 78 -9.69 -6.50 -1.85
N LEU A 79 -9.74 -5.49 -2.73
CA LEU A 79 -10.51 -5.57 -3.98
C LEU A 79 -9.96 -6.66 -4.92
N SER A 80 -8.64 -6.79 -5.02
CA SER A 80 -8.01 -7.83 -5.85
C SER A 80 -8.31 -9.24 -5.35
N GLN A 81 -8.31 -9.44 -4.03
CA GLN A 81 -8.72 -10.71 -3.42
C GLN A 81 -10.20 -11.03 -3.72
N ARG A 82 -11.08 -10.03 -3.60
CA ARG A 82 -12.50 -10.19 -3.95
C ARG A 82 -12.69 -10.53 -5.42
N LEU A 83 -11.93 -9.90 -6.32
CA LEU A 83 -12.00 -10.19 -7.75
C LEU A 83 -11.51 -11.61 -8.05
N HIS A 84 -10.41 -12.03 -7.42
CA HIS A 84 -9.87 -13.38 -7.54
C HIS A 84 -10.92 -14.44 -7.17
N GLU A 85 -11.57 -14.28 -6.02
CA GLU A 85 -12.65 -15.16 -5.56
C GLU A 85 -13.88 -15.10 -6.47
N TYR A 86 -14.25 -13.91 -6.94
CA TYR A 86 -15.38 -13.71 -7.85
C TYR A 86 -15.15 -14.43 -9.19
N LEU A 87 -13.97 -14.29 -9.79
CA LEU A 87 -13.62 -14.97 -11.04
C LEU A 87 -13.52 -16.49 -10.85
N ASN A 88 -13.01 -16.98 -9.71
CA ASN A 88 -13.02 -18.41 -9.38
C ASN A 88 -14.45 -18.97 -9.29
N LYS A 89 -15.37 -18.25 -8.65
CA LYS A 89 -16.79 -18.63 -8.56
C LYS A 89 -17.47 -18.71 -9.93
N HIS A 90 -16.98 -17.95 -10.91
CA HIS A 90 -17.45 -17.97 -12.30
C HIS A 90 -16.60 -18.84 -13.24
N ASN A 91 -15.85 -19.81 -12.68
CA ASN A 91 -15.04 -20.78 -13.42
C ASN A 91 -13.99 -20.14 -14.35
N LYS A 92 -13.46 -18.97 -13.99
CA LYS A 92 -12.38 -18.32 -14.73
C LYS A 92 -11.04 -18.60 -14.07
N LYS A 93 -10.17 -19.31 -14.78
CA LYS A 93 -8.81 -19.61 -14.33
C LYS A 93 -8.03 -18.30 -14.17
N ASN A 94 -7.69 -17.96 -12.93
CA ASN A 94 -6.99 -16.72 -12.65
C ASN A 94 -5.97 -16.90 -11.51
N ARG A 95 -5.00 -15.99 -11.44
CA ARG A 95 -4.02 -15.91 -10.36
C ARG A 95 -3.93 -14.48 -9.85
N LEU A 96 -3.76 -14.34 -8.53
CA LEU A 96 -3.54 -13.06 -7.87
C LEU A 96 -2.05 -12.94 -7.49
N ILE A 97 -1.42 -11.83 -7.87
CA ILE A 97 -0.02 -11.54 -7.60
C ILE A 97 0.11 -10.12 -7.06
N ASN A 98 0.93 -9.91 -6.02
CA ASN A 98 1.31 -8.57 -5.57
C ASN A 98 2.30 -7.96 -6.57
N ALA A 99 2.15 -6.67 -6.89
CA ALA A 99 3.02 -5.97 -7.83
C ALA A 99 4.52 -6.15 -7.57
N ILE A 100 4.96 -6.25 -6.30
CA ILE A 100 6.39 -6.43 -5.96
C ILE A 100 6.92 -7.82 -6.32
N ASP A 101 6.05 -8.84 -6.26
CA ASP A 101 6.40 -10.23 -6.57
C ASP A 101 6.16 -10.56 -8.06
N TYR A 102 5.56 -9.64 -8.82
CA TYR A 102 5.27 -9.82 -10.23
C TYR A 102 6.54 -9.70 -11.08
N LYS A 103 6.82 -10.74 -11.89
CA LYS A 103 7.96 -10.79 -12.80
C LYS A 103 7.69 -9.96 -14.06
N PHE A 104 7.67 -8.63 -13.92
CA PHE A 104 7.25 -7.67 -14.94
C PHE A 104 8.00 -7.77 -16.28
N LYS A 105 9.23 -8.28 -16.31
CA LYS A 105 9.97 -8.56 -17.56
C LYS A 105 9.26 -9.60 -18.45
N LYS A 106 8.35 -10.41 -17.90
CA LYS A 106 7.58 -11.44 -18.62
C LYS A 106 6.18 -10.98 -19.06
N ILE A 107 5.85 -9.69 -18.91
CA ILE A 107 4.50 -9.17 -19.20
C ILE A 107 4.02 -9.44 -20.64
N GLN A 108 4.92 -9.53 -21.62
CA GLN A 108 4.59 -9.87 -23.01
C GLN A 108 3.98 -11.28 -23.19
N ASN A 109 4.17 -12.15 -22.20
CA ASN A 109 3.64 -13.51 -22.21
C ASN A 109 2.20 -13.58 -21.67
N GLU A 110 1.72 -12.51 -21.02
CA GLU A 110 0.37 -12.44 -20.49
C GLU A 110 -0.64 -12.23 -21.63
N LYS A 111 -1.80 -12.88 -21.52
CA LYS A 111 -2.92 -12.70 -22.46
C LYS A 111 -3.99 -11.78 -21.90
N ILE A 112 -4.33 -11.95 -20.62
CA ILE A 112 -5.28 -11.12 -19.91
C ILE A 112 -4.66 -10.65 -18.61
N LEU A 113 -4.53 -9.33 -18.43
CA LEU A 113 -3.99 -8.70 -17.23
C LEU A 113 -4.98 -7.71 -16.63
N ILE A 114 -5.30 -7.86 -15.37
CA ILE A 114 -6.16 -6.95 -14.62
C ILE A 114 -5.30 -6.27 -13.57
N LEU A 115 -5.23 -4.94 -13.59
CA LEU A 115 -4.48 -4.16 -12.62
C LEU A 115 -5.46 -3.43 -11.69
N ILE A 116 -5.36 -3.67 -10.39
CA ILE A 116 -6.08 -2.90 -9.38
C ILE A 116 -5.02 -2.13 -8.59
N ILE A 117 -5.01 -0.80 -8.75
CA ILE A 117 -3.92 0.04 -8.29
C ILE A 117 -4.42 1.27 -7.54
N SER A 118 -3.81 1.60 -6.40
CA SER A 118 -4.02 2.90 -5.73
C SER A 118 -2.99 3.95 -6.16
N THR A 119 -3.33 5.24 -6.13
CA THR A 119 -2.37 6.34 -6.33
C THR A 119 -1.92 6.92 -4.98
N GLN A 120 -0.67 7.37 -4.87
CA GLN A 120 -0.06 7.95 -3.67
C GLN A 120 0.40 9.38 -3.90
N GLY A 121 0.34 10.20 -2.83
CA GLY A 121 0.91 11.55 -2.78
C GLY A 121 0.60 12.39 -4.02
N GLU A 122 1.67 12.76 -4.74
CA GLU A 122 1.64 13.60 -5.93
C GLU A 122 1.48 12.79 -7.24
N GLY A 123 0.64 11.75 -7.21
CA GLY A 123 0.35 10.93 -8.40
C GLY A 123 1.23 9.71 -8.59
N GLU A 124 2.08 9.38 -7.61
CA GLU A 124 3.01 8.25 -7.66
C GLU A 124 2.26 6.90 -7.49
N PRO A 125 2.75 5.78 -8.07
CA PRO A 125 2.23 4.45 -7.77
C PRO A 125 2.57 4.03 -6.32
N PRO A 126 1.91 3.01 -5.76
CA PRO A 126 2.27 2.45 -4.45
C PRO A 126 3.69 1.89 -4.48
N GLU A 127 4.36 1.85 -3.33
CA GLU A 127 5.78 1.42 -3.26
C GLU A 127 6.00 0.05 -3.91
N GLU A 128 5.06 -0.88 -3.70
CA GLU A 128 5.12 -2.24 -4.28
C GLU A 128 5.05 -2.28 -5.81
N ALA A 129 4.56 -1.22 -6.46
CA ALA A 129 4.43 -1.14 -7.92
C ALA A 129 5.50 -0.27 -8.60
N ILE A 130 6.42 0.36 -7.85
CA ILE A 130 7.42 1.29 -8.43
C ILE A 130 8.27 0.62 -9.51
N SER A 131 8.79 -0.59 -9.26
CA SER A 131 9.64 -1.29 -10.23
C SER A 131 8.88 -1.65 -11.51
N LEU A 132 7.64 -2.13 -11.38
CA LEU A 132 6.75 -2.40 -12.51
C LEU A 132 6.44 -1.10 -13.28
N TYR A 133 6.11 -0.03 -12.56
CA TYR A 133 5.83 1.28 -13.14
C TYR A 133 7.02 1.81 -13.94
N LYS A 134 8.20 1.88 -13.32
CA LYS A 134 9.45 2.32 -13.98
C LYS A 134 9.73 1.50 -15.24
N PHE A 135 9.56 0.17 -15.19
CA PHE A 135 9.76 -0.69 -16.36
C PHE A 135 8.79 -0.36 -17.50
N ILE A 136 7.48 -0.26 -17.21
CA ILE A 136 6.44 -0.01 -18.22
C ILE A 136 6.56 1.37 -18.85
N ILE A 137 6.85 2.41 -18.07
CA ILE A 137 7.03 3.77 -18.58
C ILE A 137 8.34 3.91 -19.39
N SER A 138 9.36 3.10 -19.10
CA SER A 138 10.65 3.17 -19.80
C SER A 138 10.57 2.79 -21.28
N LYS A 139 11.66 3.11 -22.01
CA LYS A 139 11.89 2.62 -23.39
C LYS A 139 12.20 1.12 -23.45
N LYS A 140 12.48 0.46 -22.32
CA LYS A 140 12.79 -0.98 -22.23
C LYS A 140 11.52 -1.85 -22.25
N ALA A 141 10.33 -1.25 -22.16
CA ALA A 141 9.06 -1.98 -22.19
C ALA A 141 8.81 -2.65 -23.56
N PRO A 142 8.43 -3.93 -23.60
CA PRO A 142 8.15 -4.63 -24.86
C PRO A 142 6.83 -4.17 -25.47
N ASN A 143 6.64 -4.48 -26.75
CA ASN A 143 5.34 -4.32 -27.39
C ASN A 143 4.31 -5.32 -26.80
N LEU A 144 3.08 -4.85 -26.57
CA LEU A 144 2.02 -5.58 -25.88
C LEU A 144 0.79 -5.86 -26.78
N LYS A 145 0.95 -5.94 -28.10
CA LYS A 145 -0.14 -6.22 -29.08
C LYS A 145 -1.05 -7.40 -28.71
N ASN A 146 -0.51 -8.41 -28.05
CA ASN A 146 -1.24 -9.63 -27.69
C ASN A 146 -1.85 -9.60 -26.28
N LEU A 147 -1.72 -8.48 -25.57
CA LEU A 147 -2.22 -8.30 -24.21
C LEU A 147 -3.59 -7.63 -24.24
N CYS A 148 -4.58 -8.27 -23.62
CA CYS A 148 -5.82 -7.62 -23.22
C CYS A 148 -5.72 -7.19 -21.76
N TYR A 149 -6.17 -5.99 -21.42
CA TYR A 149 -6.05 -5.49 -20.05
C TYR A 149 -7.28 -4.72 -19.55
N SER A 150 -7.42 -4.59 -18.23
CA SER A 150 -8.34 -3.65 -17.60
C SER A 150 -7.73 -3.10 -16.32
N ILE A 151 -8.09 -1.86 -15.97
CA ILE A 151 -7.54 -1.16 -14.80
C ILE A 151 -8.68 -0.63 -13.92
N PHE A 152 -8.64 -0.98 -12.64
CA PHE A 152 -9.42 -0.32 -11.60
C PHE A 152 -8.48 0.53 -10.75
N SER A 153 -8.55 1.84 -10.93
CA SER A 153 -7.70 2.81 -10.24
C SER A 153 -8.41 3.35 -9.01
N LEU A 154 -7.77 3.26 -7.86
CA LEU A 154 -8.22 3.88 -6.61
C LEU A 154 -7.46 5.19 -6.41
N GLY A 155 -8.21 6.25 -6.18
CA GLY A 155 -7.66 7.56 -5.88
C GLY A 155 -8.56 8.33 -4.93
N ASP A 156 -8.20 9.58 -4.73
CA ASP A 156 -8.95 10.51 -3.91
C ASP A 156 -9.05 11.84 -4.67
N LYS A 157 -10.27 12.29 -4.94
CA LYS A 157 -10.53 13.55 -5.69
C LYS A 157 -10.08 14.81 -4.95
N SER A 158 -9.80 14.74 -3.65
CA SER A 158 -9.20 15.88 -2.93
C SER A 158 -7.76 16.15 -3.34
N TYR A 159 -7.11 15.20 -4.04
CA TYR A 159 -5.76 15.36 -4.54
C TYR A 159 -5.76 15.81 -6.00
N ASN A 160 -4.77 16.62 -6.37
CA ASN A 160 -4.61 17.12 -7.75
C ASN A 160 -4.46 15.97 -8.76
N PHE A 161 -3.67 14.96 -8.41
CA PHE A 161 -3.35 13.83 -9.27
C PHE A 161 -4.30 12.62 -9.05
N PHE A 162 -5.60 12.87 -9.10
CA PHE A 162 -6.62 11.83 -8.91
C PHE A 162 -6.42 10.64 -9.87
N CYS A 163 -6.21 9.44 -9.32
CA CYS A 163 -6.02 8.18 -10.06
C CYS A 163 -4.85 8.18 -11.06
N GLN A 164 -3.85 9.05 -10.88
CA GLN A 164 -2.77 9.28 -11.84
C GLN A 164 -1.97 8.00 -12.18
N ALA A 165 -1.61 7.19 -11.19
CA ALA A 165 -0.87 5.96 -11.46
C ALA A 165 -1.63 5.02 -12.42
N GLY A 166 -2.95 4.86 -12.23
CA GLY A 166 -3.78 4.07 -13.13
C GLY A 166 -3.94 4.70 -14.53
N LYS A 167 -3.98 6.04 -14.60
CA LYS A 167 -4.01 6.78 -15.88
C LYS A 167 -2.71 6.57 -16.67
N ASP A 168 -1.57 6.61 -15.98
CA ASP A 168 -0.26 6.42 -16.59
C ASP A 168 -0.10 4.99 -17.13
N PHE A 169 -0.51 3.97 -16.37
CA PHE A 169 -0.55 2.59 -16.87
C PHE A 169 -1.48 2.42 -18.07
N ASP A 170 -2.70 2.97 -18.02
CA ASP A 170 -3.66 2.88 -19.13
C ASP A 170 -3.11 3.52 -20.40
N LYS A 171 -2.58 4.74 -20.29
CA LYS A 171 -1.95 5.45 -21.40
C LYS A 171 -0.81 4.62 -21.99
N ARG A 172 0.07 4.12 -21.12
CA ARG A 172 1.26 3.40 -21.56
C ARG A 172 0.93 2.04 -22.16
N PHE A 173 -0.03 1.31 -21.63
CA PHE A 173 -0.48 0.04 -22.22
C PHE A 173 -1.06 0.24 -23.63
N LYS A 174 -1.84 1.30 -23.85
CA LYS A 174 -2.33 1.68 -25.19
C LYS A 174 -1.19 1.99 -26.15
N GLU A 175 -0.22 2.82 -25.73
CA GLU A 175 0.97 3.14 -26.54
C GLU A 175 1.80 1.91 -26.92
N LEU A 176 1.86 0.92 -26.04
CA LEU A 176 2.56 -0.36 -26.28
C LEU A 176 1.75 -1.33 -27.15
N GLY A 177 0.50 -1.00 -27.48
CA GLY A 177 -0.38 -1.77 -28.37
C GLY A 177 -1.32 -2.75 -27.67
N ALA A 178 -1.43 -2.72 -26.34
CA ALA A 178 -2.38 -3.56 -25.61
C ALA A 178 -3.83 -3.13 -25.86
N THR A 179 -4.75 -4.09 -25.84
CA THR A 179 -6.18 -3.87 -26.06
C THR A 179 -6.92 -3.77 -24.73
N SER A 180 -7.72 -2.73 -24.53
CA SER A 180 -8.55 -2.60 -23.32
C SER A 180 -9.77 -3.53 -23.40
N LEU A 181 -10.02 -4.32 -22.35
CA LEU A 181 -11.21 -5.17 -22.22
C LEU A 181 -12.46 -4.34 -21.89
N ILE A 182 -12.29 -3.42 -20.95
CA ILE A 182 -13.26 -2.38 -20.56
C ILE A 182 -12.44 -1.16 -20.14
N ASP A 183 -13.00 0.02 -20.34
CA ASP A 183 -12.34 1.27 -19.98
C ASP A 183 -11.89 1.30 -18.52
N ARG A 184 -10.76 1.99 -18.29
CA ARG A 184 -10.25 2.24 -16.94
C ARG A 184 -11.34 2.90 -16.09
N PHE A 185 -11.51 2.38 -14.88
CA PHE A 185 -12.39 3.01 -13.90
C PHE A 185 -11.56 3.77 -12.86
N ASP A 186 -11.87 5.06 -12.66
CA ASP A 186 -11.22 5.92 -11.68
C ASP A 186 -12.14 6.09 -10.45
N ALA A 187 -11.87 5.35 -9.38
CA ALA A 187 -12.67 5.27 -8.17
C ALA A 187 -12.20 6.24 -7.07
N ASP A 188 -13.16 6.93 -6.44
CA ASP A 188 -12.96 7.77 -5.22
C ASP A 188 -13.30 6.95 -3.95
N ILE A 189 -13.30 7.55 -2.75
CA ILE A 189 -13.44 6.85 -1.44
C ILE A 189 -14.61 5.85 -1.36
N GLU A 190 -15.79 6.18 -1.89
CA GLU A 190 -16.97 5.30 -1.85
C GLU A 190 -17.09 4.45 -3.13
N TYR A 191 -16.11 3.58 -3.33
CA TYR A 191 -15.97 2.80 -4.56
C TYR A 191 -16.76 1.49 -4.61
N GLU A 192 -17.53 1.14 -3.57
CA GLU A 192 -18.09 -0.22 -3.41
C GLU A 192 -19.07 -0.62 -4.53
N ASP A 193 -20.08 0.21 -4.79
CA ASP A 193 -21.08 -0.07 -5.84
C ASP A 193 -20.47 0.01 -7.24
N ALA A 194 -19.57 0.96 -7.43
CA ALA A 194 -18.82 1.14 -8.66
C ALA A 194 -17.95 -0.08 -8.97
N TYR A 195 -17.25 -0.61 -7.97
CA TYR A 195 -16.44 -1.82 -8.06
C TYR A 195 -17.29 -3.04 -8.44
N ASN A 196 -18.44 -3.22 -7.79
CA ASN A 196 -19.33 -4.35 -8.10
C ASN A 196 -19.78 -4.29 -9.58
N LYS A 197 -20.27 -3.13 -10.04
CA LYS A 197 -20.66 -2.91 -11.45
C LYS A 197 -19.50 -3.14 -12.42
N TRP A 198 -18.31 -2.62 -12.10
CA TRP A 198 -17.11 -2.80 -12.91
C TRP A 198 -16.73 -4.28 -13.02
N SER A 199 -16.75 -5.03 -11.92
CA SER A 199 -16.40 -6.45 -11.89
C SER A 199 -17.38 -7.32 -12.70
N GLU A 200 -18.67 -6.98 -12.68
CA GLU A 200 -19.69 -7.63 -13.51
C GLU A 200 -19.46 -7.36 -15.00
N ASN A 201 -19.18 -6.10 -15.37
CA ASN A 201 -18.90 -5.73 -16.76
C ASN A 201 -17.60 -6.35 -17.27
N LEU A 202 -16.58 -6.45 -16.42
CA LEU A 202 -15.33 -7.11 -16.73
C LEU A 202 -15.55 -8.59 -17.05
N LEU A 203 -16.32 -9.29 -16.21
CA LEU A 203 -16.67 -10.69 -16.44
C LEU A 203 -17.43 -10.88 -17.77
N LYS A 204 -18.37 -9.98 -18.10
CA LYS A 204 -19.07 -9.98 -19.40
C LYS A 204 -18.10 -9.81 -20.56
N SER A 205 -17.17 -8.86 -20.48
CA SER A 205 -16.17 -8.63 -21.53
C SER A 205 -15.24 -9.84 -21.71
N ILE A 206 -14.77 -10.44 -20.61
CA ILE A 206 -13.97 -11.67 -20.64
C ILE A 206 -14.76 -12.83 -21.27
N ASN A 207 -16.05 -12.95 -20.97
CA ASN A 207 -16.90 -13.95 -21.60
C ASN A 207 -17.09 -13.69 -23.10
N ASN A 208 -17.29 -12.44 -23.51
CA ASN A 208 -17.47 -12.07 -24.92
C ASN A 208 -16.23 -12.34 -25.76
N GLN A 209 -15.02 -12.14 -25.23
CA GLN A 209 -13.78 -12.55 -25.91
C GLN A 209 -13.64 -14.06 -26.09
N ASN A 210 -14.34 -14.85 -25.26
CA ASN A 210 -14.41 -16.31 -25.37
C ASN A 210 -15.62 -16.78 -26.21
N GLN A 211 -16.56 -15.89 -26.59
CA GLN A 211 -17.84 -16.23 -27.23
C GLN A 211 -17.86 -15.98 -28.75
N HIS A 212 -16.78 -16.32 -29.46
CA HIS A 212 -16.91 -16.83 -30.84
C HIS A 212 -17.11 -18.36 -30.89
N ALA A 213 -17.32 -19.01 -29.75
CA ALA A 213 -17.87 -20.36 -29.65
C ALA A 213 -19.17 -20.33 -28.82
N GLN A 214 -20.22 -20.91 -29.39
CA GLN A 214 -21.64 -20.65 -29.10
C GLN A 214 -22.13 -20.89 -27.67
N SER A 215 -23.17 -20.10 -27.38
CA SER A 215 -24.31 -20.35 -26.50
C SER A 215 -24.71 -21.82 -26.30
N PHE A 216 -24.95 -22.23 -25.05
CA PHE A 216 -26.08 -23.07 -24.64
C PHE A 216 -26.41 -22.88 -23.14
N PHE A 217 -27.64 -23.22 -22.79
CA PHE A 217 -28.43 -22.79 -21.65
C PHE A 217 -28.07 -23.35 -20.25
N THR A 218 -28.57 -22.59 -19.27
CA THR A 218 -28.90 -22.80 -17.85
C THR A 218 -28.93 -24.21 -17.24
N SER A 219 -28.43 -24.33 -15.99
CA SER A 219 -29.29 -24.58 -14.82
C SER A 219 -28.55 -24.31 -13.49
N SER A 220 -29.26 -23.64 -12.59
CA SER A 220 -28.84 -23.26 -11.25
C SER A 220 -29.01 -24.43 -10.27
N ASN A 221 -27.95 -24.76 -9.54
CA ASN A 221 -28.07 -25.47 -8.26
C ASN A 221 -27.34 -24.65 -7.18
N LYS A 222 -28.12 -23.96 -6.35
CA LYS A 222 -27.64 -23.35 -5.10
C LYS A 222 -27.37 -24.47 -4.11
N LYS A 223 -26.10 -24.66 -3.74
CA LYS A 223 -25.73 -25.18 -2.42
C LYS A 223 -24.93 -24.12 -1.70
N ASN A 224 -25.52 -23.61 -0.62
CA ASN A 224 -24.86 -22.79 0.38
C ASN A 224 -23.75 -23.62 1.02
N GLN A 225 -22.53 -23.12 0.98
CA GLN A 225 -21.53 -23.41 2.02
C GLN A 225 -21.35 -22.11 2.81
N SER A 226 -21.88 -22.13 4.02
CA SER A 226 -21.54 -21.17 5.07
C SER A 226 -20.04 -21.28 5.32
N ALA A 227 -19.29 -20.26 4.94
CA ALA A 227 -17.93 -20.08 5.38
C ALA A 227 -17.97 -19.79 6.89
N ASP A 228 -17.14 -20.50 7.65
CA ASP A 228 -16.86 -20.17 9.04
C ASP A 228 -16.47 -18.70 9.15
N LEU A 229 -17.30 -17.94 9.88
CA LEU A 229 -17.00 -16.58 10.29
C LEU A 229 -15.90 -16.67 11.35
N THR A 230 -14.65 -16.65 10.91
CA THR A 230 -13.59 -16.16 11.80
C THR A 230 -13.84 -14.67 12.01
N ASP A 231 -14.15 -14.29 13.25
CA ASP A 231 -14.33 -12.91 13.72
C ASP A 231 -13.04 -12.10 13.52
N SER A 232 -12.72 -11.79 12.27
CA SER A 232 -11.58 -10.97 11.89
C SER A 232 -12.03 -9.52 11.83
N PHE A 233 -11.49 -8.70 12.75
CA PHE A 233 -11.70 -7.27 12.72
C PHE A 233 -11.15 -6.69 11.42
N SER A 234 -11.92 -5.81 10.80
CA SER A 234 -11.58 -5.20 9.51
C SER A 234 -11.96 -3.73 9.51
N ARG A 235 -11.56 -3.01 8.45
CA ARG A 235 -11.99 -1.62 8.26
C ARG A 235 -13.51 -1.42 8.38
N LYS A 236 -14.31 -2.39 7.90
CA LYS A 236 -15.79 -2.35 7.93
C LYS A 236 -16.37 -2.81 9.27
N ASN A 237 -15.65 -3.68 9.99
CA ASN A 237 -16.01 -4.18 11.32
C ASN A 237 -14.85 -3.94 12.30
N PRO A 238 -14.62 -2.69 12.73
CA PRO A 238 -13.49 -2.36 13.59
C PRO A 238 -13.69 -2.88 15.01
N ALA A 239 -12.61 -3.31 15.65
CA ALA A 239 -12.57 -3.68 17.05
C ALA A 239 -12.77 -2.43 17.93
N LYS A 240 -13.34 -2.62 19.12
CA LYS A 240 -13.44 -1.57 20.14
C LYS A 240 -12.40 -1.85 21.21
N ALA A 241 -11.41 -0.99 21.32
CA ALA A 241 -10.26 -1.13 22.20
C ALA A 241 -10.20 0.03 23.19
N VAL A 242 -9.63 -0.21 24.37
CA VAL A 242 -9.52 0.80 25.45
C VAL A 242 -8.16 1.49 25.36
N VAL A 243 -8.12 2.79 25.63
CA VAL A 243 -6.88 3.56 25.69
C VAL A 243 -6.24 3.41 27.07
N LEU A 244 -5.01 2.90 27.12
CA LEU A 244 -4.25 2.69 28.35
C LEU A 244 -3.42 3.92 28.72
N ALA A 245 -2.77 4.52 27.72
CA ALA A 245 -1.95 5.71 27.91
C ALA A 245 -2.11 6.67 26.74
N ASN A 246 -2.03 7.97 27.03
CA ASN A 246 -1.98 9.04 26.04
C ASN A 246 -1.06 10.15 26.56
N GLN A 247 0.22 10.10 26.16
CA GLN A 247 1.27 10.92 26.73
C GLN A 247 1.98 11.73 25.65
N LYS A 248 2.09 13.04 25.85
CA LYS A 248 3.00 13.87 25.06
C LYS A 248 4.45 13.48 25.35
N ILE A 249 5.22 13.18 24.30
CA ILE A 249 6.62 12.75 24.37
C ILE A 249 7.60 13.76 23.78
N THR A 250 7.12 14.91 23.30
CA THR A 250 7.97 16.09 23.07
C THR A 250 7.97 17.02 24.28
N GLY A 251 9.03 17.81 24.41
CA GLY A 251 9.18 18.81 25.45
C GLY A 251 8.14 19.94 25.35
N ARG A 252 8.04 20.74 26.41
CA ARG A 252 7.01 21.77 26.55
C ARG A 252 7.13 22.87 25.51
N ASN A 253 8.35 23.16 25.07
CA ASN A 253 8.66 24.25 24.13
C ASN A 253 8.88 23.74 22.71
N SER A 254 8.73 22.45 22.46
CA SER A 254 8.84 21.90 21.12
C SER A 254 7.83 22.57 20.17
N ILE A 255 8.31 22.90 18.97
CA ILE A 255 7.47 23.32 17.84
C ILE A 255 6.62 22.16 17.28
N LYS A 256 6.96 20.92 17.63
CA LYS A 256 6.21 19.71 17.32
C LYS A 256 5.46 19.22 18.56
N ASP A 257 4.30 18.65 18.31
CA ASP A 257 3.48 18.06 19.35
C ASP A 257 3.29 16.59 19.01
N VAL A 258 3.96 15.70 19.74
CA VAL A 258 3.99 14.26 19.45
C VAL A 258 3.56 13.48 20.67
N TYR A 259 2.65 12.54 20.48
CA TYR A 259 2.07 11.70 21.53
C TYR A 259 2.46 10.24 21.33
N HIS A 260 2.75 9.57 22.44
CA HIS A 260 2.73 8.13 22.58
C HIS A 260 1.35 7.71 23.09
N ILE A 261 0.72 6.76 22.40
CA ILE A 261 -0.60 6.24 22.79
C ILE A 261 -0.55 4.72 22.83
N GLU A 262 -1.08 4.15 23.90
CA GLU A 262 -1.15 2.71 24.16
C GLU A 262 -2.62 2.27 24.15
N ILE A 263 -2.91 1.17 23.46
CA ILE A 263 -4.27 0.69 23.21
C ILE A 263 -4.34 -0.79 23.62
N ASP A 264 -5.25 -1.11 24.54
CA ASP A 264 -5.48 -2.46 25.05
C ASP A 264 -6.16 -3.35 24.01
N ILE A 265 -5.57 -4.52 23.78
CA ILE A 265 -6.11 -5.58 22.93
C ILE A 265 -6.25 -6.94 23.66
N ASN A 266 -6.10 -7.01 25.00
CA ASN A 266 -6.17 -8.27 25.77
C ASN A 266 -7.36 -9.18 25.40
N ASN A 267 -8.52 -8.60 25.15
CA ASN A 267 -9.78 -9.33 24.85
C ASN A 267 -10.15 -9.32 23.37
N LEU A 268 -9.27 -8.81 22.52
CA LEU A 268 -9.45 -8.72 21.09
C LEU A 268 -8.44 -9.68 20.51
N ASN A 269 -8.85 -10.77 19.85
CA ASN A 269 -7.96 -11.76 19.23
C ASN A 269 -7.22 -11.16 18.00
N ILE A 270 -6.52 -10.06 18.22
CA ILE A 270 -5.80 -9.24 17.26
C ILE A 270 -4.35 -9.65 17.30
N LYS A 271 -3.82 -9.98 16.12
CA LYS A 271 -2.41 -10.27 15.92
C LYS A 271 -1.85 -9.25 14.95
N TYR A 272 -0.69 -8.69 15.29
CA TYR A 272 0.04 -7.78 14.43
C TYR A 272 1.53 -8.09 14.49
N LYS A 273 2.28 -7.61 13.51
CA LYS A 273 3.75 -7.74 13.47
C LYS A 273 4.40 -6.37 13.37
N PRO A 274 5.64 -6.20 13.85
CA PRO A 274 6.38 -4.97 13.63
C PRO A 274 6.38 -4.55 12.17
N GLY A 275 6.06 -3.27 11.94
CA GLY A 275 5.88 -2.69 10.61
C GLY A 275 4.44 -2.72 10.07
N ASP A 276 3.48 -3.31 10.80
CA ASP A 276 2.06 -3.11 10.54
C ASP A 276 1.59 -1.70 10.92
N ALA A 277 0.43 -1.33 10.38
CA ALA A 277 -0.26 -0.11 10.75
C ALA A 277 -1.58 -0.44 11.46
N VAL A 278 -2.00 0.43 12.38
CA VAL A 278 -3.33 0.40 12.97
C VAL A 278 -4.17 1.52 12.37
N GLY A 279 -5.36 1.16 11.89
CA GLY A 279 -6.35 2.10 11.40
C GLY A 279 -7.29 2.52 12.51
N ILE A 280 -7.38 3.83 12.76
CA ILE A 280 -8.18 4.43 13.82
C ILE A 280 -9.34 5.21 13.22
N TRP A 281 -10.56 4.86 13.65
CA TRP A 281 -11.75 5.68 13.40
C TRP A 281 -11.85 6.76 14.48
N TYR A 282 -11.64 8.01 14.07
CA TYR A 282 -11.73 9.17 14.94
C TYR A 282 -13.13 9.81 14.93
N LYS A 283 -13.35 10.77 15.81
CA LYS A 283 -14.55 11.61 15.86
C LYS A 283 -14.14 13.06 15.71
N ASN A 284 -14.96 13.87 15.05
CA ASN A 284 -14.72 15.30 15.01
C ASN A 284 -14.98 15.93 16.38
N ASP A 285 -14.26 17.01 16.67
CA ASP A 285 -14.43 17.80 17.90
C ASP A 285 -15.87 18.37 17.98
N PRO A 286 -16.63 18.09 19.06
CA PRO A 286 -17.94 18.68 19.30
C PRO A 286 -17.97 20.21 19.16
N GLN A 287 -16.90 20.92 19.55
CA GLN A 287 -16.84 22.38 19.40
C GLN A 287 -16.72 22.80 17.93
N LEU A 288 -15.96 22.06 17.13
CA LEU A 288 -15.88 22.27 15.68
C LEU A 288 -17.25 22.06 15.03
N VAL A 289 -17.94 20.96 15.37
CA VAL A 289 -19.28 20.64 14.85
C VAL A 289 -20.28 21.76 15.19
N ASN A 290 -20.30 22.21 16.45
CA ASN A 290 -21.18 23.30 16.87
C ASN A 290 -20.90 24.62 16.12
N LYS A 291 -19.63 24.95 15.87
CA LYS A 291 -19.28 26.14 15.07
C LYS A 291 -19.78 26.02 13.64
N ILE A 292 -19.65 24.87 12.99
CA ILE A 292 -20.14 24.63 11.63
C ILE A 292 -21.66 24.81 11.58
N ILE A 293 -22.39 24.14 12.48
CA ILE A 293 -23.85 24.24 12.56
C ILE A 293 -24.29 25.70 12.75
N LYS A 294 -23.59 26.45 13.62
CA LYS A 294 -23.84 27.87 13.85
C LYS A 294 -23.61 28.72 12.60
N PHE A 295 -22.47 28.56 11.91
CA PHE A 295 -22.16 29.36 10.71
C PHE A 295 -23.09 29.06 9.54
N CYS A 296 -23.57 27.82 9.44
CA CYS A 296 -24.55 27.41 8.43
C CYS A 296 -26.01 27.73 8.80
N SER A 297 -26.26 28.24 10.02
CA SER A 297 -27.61 28.51 10.56
C SER A 297 -28.55 27.28 10.52
N ILE A 298 -28.00 26.11 10.88
CA ILE A 298 -28.72 24.83 10.95
C ILE A 298 -29.18 24.56 12.38
N ASP A 299 -30.33 23.90 12.57
CA ASP A 299 -30.71 23.38 13.89
C ASP A 299 -29.91 22.11 14.20
N SER A 300 -29.23 22.07 15.34
CA SER A 300 -28.49 20.90 15.83
C SER A 300 -29.32 19.61 15.92
N LEU A 301 -30.64 19.72 16.06
CA LEU A 301 -31.57 18.60 16.16
C LEU A 301 -32.14 18.14 14.82
N ASP A 302 -31.81 18.84 13.72
CA ASP A 302 -32.22 18.46 12.36
C ASP A 302 -31.90 16.99 12.10
N LYS A 303 -32.87 16.28 11.51
CA LYS A 303 -32.75 14.85 11.20
C LYS A 303 -32.27 14.65 9.77
N VAL A 304 -31.26 13.80 9.62
CA VAL A 304 -30.69 13.41 8.33
C VAL A 304 -30.61 11.89 8.21
N ASN A 305 -30.71 11.38 6.99
CA ASN A 305 -30.60 9.94 6.71
C ASN A 305 -29.17 9.59 6.27
N ILE A 306 -28.47 8.81 7.08
CA ILE A 306 -27.13 8.29 6.77
C ILE A 306 -27.22 6.76 6.71
N LYS A 307 -27.02 6.18 5.52
CA LYS A 307 -27.01 4.71 5.30
C LYS A 307 -28.24 4.01 5.93
N ASN A 308 -29.44 4.56 5.66
CA ASN A 308 -30.73 4.08 6.17
C ASN A 308 -30.93 4.23 7.69
N LYS A 309 -30.18 5.10 8.35
CA LYS A 309 -30.36 5.47 9.75
C LYS A 309 -30.67 6.96 9.86
N ILE A 310 -31.75 7.28 10.57
CA ILE A 310 -32.13 8.66 10.87
C ILE A 310 -31.38 9.09 12.13
N ILE A 311 -30.47 10.04 11.99
CA ILE A 311 -29.66 10.59 13.08
C ILE A 311 -29.71 12.12 13.06
N THR A 312 -29.20 12.77 14.11
CA THR A 312 -29.09 14.24 14.12
C THR A 312 -27.97 14.71 13.18
N ILE A 313 -28.06 15.93 12.66
CA ILE A 313 -26.97 16.55 11.90
C ILE A 313 -25.69 16.64 12.75
N PHE A 314 -25.83 16.88 14.06
CA PHE A 314 -24.70 16.87 14.99
C PHE A 314 -23.98 15.52 15.01
N ASP A 315 -24.73 14.41 15.14
CA ASP A 315 -24.15 13.06 15.12
C ASP A 315 -23.54 12.71 13.75
N ALA A 316 -24.19 13.15 12.68
CA ALA A 316 -23.70 12.96 11.31
C ALA A 316 -22.35 13.64 11.11
N LEU A 317 -22.24 14.93 11.43
CA LEU A 317 -21.00 15.69 11.33
C LEU A 317 -19.92 15.14 12.28
N THR A 318 -20.30 14.67 13.48
CA THR A 318 -19.35 14.11 14.45
C THR A 318 -18.68 12.81 13.96
N ASN A 319 -19.44 11.92 13.31
CA ASN A 319 -19.01 10.53 13.09
C ASN A 319 -18.88 10.12 11.62
N HIS A 320 -19.43 10.89 10.67
CA HIS A 320 -19.62 10.42 9.29
C HIS A 320 -19.00 11.31 8.21
N PHE A 321 -18.62 12.56 8.51
CA PHE A 321 -18.07 13.48 7.52
C PHE A 321 -16.72 14.08 7.93
N GLU A 322 -15.84 14.29 6.97
CA GLU A 322 -14.56 15.00 7.15
C GLU A 322 -14.80 16.51 7.16
N LEU A 323 -14.29 17.20 8.20
CA LEU A 323 -14.59 18.62 8.46
C LEU A 323 -13.35 19.51 8.56
N THR A 324 -12.15 18.94 8.46
CA THR A 324 -10.91 19.67 8.75
C THR A 324 -10.21 20.19 7.51
N ASN A 325 -10.45 19.60 6.33
CA ASN A 325 -9.83 20.01 5.08
C ASN A 325 -10.83 20.62 4.10
N ASN A 326 -10.35 21.56 3.29
CA ASN A 326 -11.06 21.98 2.09
C ASN A 326 -10.63 21.13 0.89
N THR A 327 -11.51 21.05 -0.10
CA THR A 327 -11.24 20.41 -1.40
C THR A 327 -11.80 21.25 -2.53
N LYS A 328 -11.36 20.99 -3.77
CA LYS A 328 -11.87 21.68 -4.97
C LYS A 328 -13.40 21.58 -5.06
N ASP A 329 -13.95 20.40 -4.78
CA ASP A 329 -15.39 20.15 -4.82
C ASP A 329 -16.14 20.86 -3.68
N ILE A 330 -15.59 20.89 -2.46
CA ILE A 330 -16.20 21.61 -1.34
C ILE A 330 -16.30 23.10 -1.66
N VAL A 331 -15.19 23.72 -2.10
CA VAL A 331 -15.16 25.17 -2.40
C VAL A 331 -16.13 25.49 -3.53
N LYS A 332 -16.08 24.77 -4.66
CA LYS A 332 -16.97 25.00 -5.81
C LYS A 332 -18.45 24.86 -5.45
N ASN A 333 -18.82 23.82 -4.70
CA ASN A 333 -20.21 23.64 -4.26
C ASN A 333 -20.66 24.72 -3.27
N TYR A 334 -19.78 25.14 -2.36
CA TYR A 334 -20.06 26.24 -1.44
C TYR A 334 -20.27 27.57 -2.19
N VAL A 335 -19.47 27.85 -3.22
CA VAL A 335 -19.68 29.02 -4.09
C VAL A 335 -21.04 28.98 -4.78
N ASN A 336 -21.47 27.81 -5.26
CA ASN A 336 -22.77 27.68 -5.90
C ASN A 336 -23.95 28.01 -4.97
N ILE A 337 -23.80 27.71 -3.67
CA ILE A 337 -24.79 28.02 -2.64
C ILE A 337 -24.74 29.52 -2.27
N THR A 338 -23.56 30.02 -1.91
CA THR A 338 -23.38 31.39 -1.39
C THR A 338 -23.44 32.47 -2.46
N LYS A 339 -23.12 32.12 -3.72
CA LYS A 339 -22.92 33.07 -4.83
C LYS A 339 -21.97 34.22 -4.49
N ASN A 340 -21.03 33.99 -3.56
CA ASN A 340 -20.10 35.01 -3.10
C ASN A 340 -19.10 35.39 -4.21
N LYS A 341 -19.02 36.69 -4.55
CA LYS A 341 -18.17 37.20 -5.66
C LYS A 341 -16.67 36.93 -5.45
N ILE A 342 -16.19 36.98 -4.21
CA ILE A 342 -14.77 36.75 -3.90
C ILE A 342 -14.44 35.28 -4.13
N LEU A 343 -15.27 34.37 -3.61
CA LEU A 343 -15.10 32.94 -3.84
C LEU A 343 -15.26 32.57 -5.33
N GLN A 344 -16.14 33.26 -6.08
CA GLN A 344 -16.25 33.10 -7.55
C GLN A 344 -14.94 33.43 -8.27
N ASN A 345 -14.27 34.52 -7.88
CA ASN A 345 -12.96 34.86 -8.44
C ASN A 345 -11.91 33.80 -8.10
N ILE A 346 -11.93 33.27 -6.87
CA ILE A 346 -11.00 32.21 -6.45
C ILE A 346 -11.19 30.94 -7.29
N ILE A 347 -12.43 30.49 -7.54
CA ILE A 347 -12.67 29.27 -8.34
C ILE A 347 -12.45 29.47 -9.85
N SER A 348 -12.31 30.71 -10.32
CA SER A 348 -12.11 31.03 -11.74
C SER A 348 -10.67 30.79 -12.21
N ASP A 349 -9.72 30.72 -11.28
CA ASP A 349 -8.31 30.46 -11.52
C ASP A 349 -7.89 29.20 -10.73
N GLU A 350 -7.40 28.17 -11.44
CA GLU A 350 -7.01 26.91 -10.81
C GLU A 350 -5.84 27.08 -9.83
N ILE A 351 -4.90 27.98 -10.09
CA ILE A 351 -3.73 28.20 -9.22
C ILE A 351 -4.19 28.86 -7.92
N HIS A 352 -5.03 29.88 -8.01
CA HIS A 352 -5.61 30.53 -6.83
C HIS A 352 -6.49 29.59 -6.02
N LEU A 353 -7.27 28.72 -6.68
CA LEU A 353 -8.08 27.72 -6.00
C LEU A 353 -7.20 26.73 -5.21
N GLU A 354 -6.10 26.26 -5.81
CA GLU A 354 -5.18 25.34 -5.15
C GLU A 354 -4.48 25.98 -3.94
N ASP A 355 -4.00 27.21 -4.07
CA ASP A 355 -3.43 27.96 -2.95
C ASP A 355 -4.46 28.19 -1.83
N TYR A 356 -5.68 28.58 -2.19
CA TYR A 356 -6.75 28.79 -1.23
C TYR A 356 -7.08 27.52 -0.44
N ILE A 357 -7.17 26.36 -1.11
CA ILE A 357 -7.43 25.06 -0.47
C ILE A 357 -6.28 24.67 0.47
N ALA A 358 -5.03 24.84 0.04
CA ALA A 358 -3.86 24.50 0.84
C ALA A 358 -3.80 25.32 2.14
N ASN A 359 -4.22 26.58 2.08
CA ASN A 359 -4.07 27.53 3.18
C ASN A 359 -5.33 27.72 4.03
N THR A 360 -6.51 27.33 3.54
CA THR A 360 -7.79 27.63 4.20
C THR A 360 -8.55 26.36 4.57
N PRO A 361 -8.66 25.99 5.86
CA PRO A 361 -9.53 24.91 6.34
C PRO A 361 -11.01 25.17 6.05
N PHE A 362 -11.81 24.10 5.95
CA PHE A 362 -13.26 24.20 5.69
C PHE A 362 -13.98 25.14 6.64
N ILE A 363 -13.77 24.95 7.95
CA ILE A 363 -14.35 25.80 8.99
C ILE A 363 -13.98 27.29 8.84
N LYS A 364 -12.79 27.60 8.33
CA LYS A 364 -12.34 28.98 8.12
C LYS A 364 -13.09 29.61 6.94
N MET A 365 -13.27 28.88 5.84
CA MET A 365 -14.04 29.35 4.68
C MET A 365 -15.49 29.70 5.07
N ILE A 366 -16.18 28.81 5.79
CA ILE A 366 -17.56 29.07 6.20
C ILE A 366 -17.67 30.13 7.30
N HIS A 367 -16.62 30.33 8.10
CA HIS A 367 -16.55 31.44 9.05
C HIS A 367 -16.42 32.79 8.33
N ASP A 368 -15.56 32.86 7.30
CA ASP A 368 -15.30 34.10 6.57
C ASP A 368 -16.46 34.50 5.65
N TYR A 369 -17.19 33.50 5.16
CA TYR A 369 -18.35 33.68 4.28
C TYR A 369 -19.55 32.87 4.79
N PRO A 370 -20.13 33.20 5.95
CA PRO A 370 -21.24 32.45 6.53
C PRO A 370 -22.49 32.57 5.66
N GLU A 371 -23.18 31.45 5.45
CA GLU A 371 -24.38 31.39 4.60
C GLU A 371 -25.40 30.40 5.18
N LYS A 372 -26.69 30.74 5.10
CA LYS A 372 -27.76 29.85 5.54
C LYS A 372 -27.95 28.72 4.53
N MET A 373 -27.94 27.46 5.01
CA MET A 373 -28.23 26.30 4.18
C MET A 373 -28.95 25.19 4.95
N SER A 374 -29.56 24.26 4.22
CA SER A 374 -30.16 23.08 4.84
C SER A 374 -29.09 22.06 5.24
N SER A 375 -29.42 21.20 6.20
CA SER A 375 -28.62 20.03 6.56
C SER A 375 -28.28 19.15 5.34
N THR A 376 -29.24 18.95 4.42
CA THR A 376 -29.02 18.16 3.20
C THR A 376 -28.05 18.82 2.22
N GLN A 377 -28.10 20.14 2.07
CA GLN A 377 -27.17 20.89 1.22
C GLN A 377 -25.75 20.78 1.77
N LEU A 378 -25.55 21.02 3.08
CA LEU A 378 -24.26 20.89 3.73
C LEU A 378 -23.64 19.51 3.49
N LEU A 379 -24.41 18.44 3.74
CA LEU A 379 -23.91 17.08 3.61
C LEU A 379 -23.61 16.65 2.16
N SER A 380 -24.25 17.27 1.16
CA SER A 380 -24.12 16.88 -0.25
C SER A 380 -22.73 17.08 -0.85
N PHE A 381 -21.94 17.99 -0.30
CA PHE A 381 -20.58 18.28 -0.77
C PHE A 381 -19.49 17.93 0.25
N LEU A 382 -19.86 17.55 1.47
CA LEU A 382 -18.92 17.05 2.46
C LEU A 382 -18.47 15.63 2.10
N ARG A 383 -17.23 15.33 2.47
CA ARG A 383 -16.64 14.01 2.23
C ARG A 383 -16.92 13.06 3.37
N PRO A 384 -17.05 11.74 3.10
CA PRO A 384 -17.19 10.77 4.17
C PRO A 384 -15.93 10.74 5.04
N LEU A 385 -16.13 10.55 6.34
CA LEU A 385 -15.06 10.35 7.29
C LEU A 385 -14.32 9.05 6.98
N THR A 386 -12.99 9.09 6.98
CA THR A 386 -12.14 7.91 6.77
C THR A 386 -11.26 7.66 8.00
N PRO A 387 -10.91 6.40 8.30
CA PRO A 387 -9.99 6.11 9.38
C PRO A 387 -8.58 6.56 9.00
N ARG A 388 -7.75 6.87 9.99
CA ARG A 388 -6.34 7.21 9.76
C ARG A 388 -5.44 6.05 10.18
N LEU A 389 -4.48 5.72 9.32
CA LEU A 389 -3.47 4.71 9.59
C LEU A 389 -2.29 5.32 10.34
N TYR A 390 -1.78 4.58 11.32
CA TYR A 390 -0.58 4.90 12.08
C TYR A 390 0.33 3.69 12.10
N SER A 391 1.61 3.86 11.77
CA SER A 391 2.61 2.79 11.91
C SER A 391 2.71 2.39 13.38
N ILE A 392 2.56 1.10 13.66
CA ILE A 392 2.61 0.56 15.03
C ILE A 392 4.03 0.70 15.57
N SER A 393 4.15 1.26 16.77
CA SER A 393 5.42 1.52 17.45
C SER A 393 5.73 0.56 18.60
N SER A 394 5.04 -0.57 18.67
CA SER A 394 5.35 -1.68 19.56
C SER A 394 5.59 -3.00 18.82
N SER A 395 6.29 -3.93 19.44
CA SER A 395 6.28 -5.34 19.08
C SER A 395 5.35 -6.12 19.99
N GLN A 396 4.54 -7.00 19.41
CA GLN A 396 3.69 -7.91 20.17
C GLN A 396 4.51 -8.96 20.95
N ALA A 397 5.81 -9.13 20.68
CA ALA A 397 6.70 -9.94 21.50
C ALA A 397 7.03 -9.26 22.84
N GLU A 398 7.09 -7.91 22.85
CA GLU A 398 7.37 -7.10 24.04
C GLU A 398 6.07 -6.79 24.81
N THR A 399 5.03 -6.36 24.09
CA THR A 399 3.72 -6.02 24.66
C THR A 399 2.62 -6.86 24.00
N PRO A 400 2.39 -8.12 24.47
CA PRO A 400 1.51 -9.08 23.80
C PRO A 400 0.07 -8.61 23.61
N ASN A 401 -0.37 -7.73 24.50
CA ASN A 401 -1.76 -7.31 24.62
C ASN A 401 -1.96 -5.81 24.41
N GLU A 402 -0.99 -5.11 23.83
CA GLU A 402 -1.06 -3.66 23.63
C GLU A 402 -0.61 -3.27 22.23
N ILE A 403 -1.26 -2.26 21.64
CA ILE A 403 -0.80 -1.60 20.42
C ILE A 403 -0.35 -0.19 20.77
N HIS A 404 0.88 0.13 20.43
CA HIS A 404 1.43 1.46 20.66
C HIS A 404 1.49 2.21 19.34
N ILE A 405 1.22 3.51 19.36
CA ILE A 405 1.38 4.39 18.21
C ILE A 405 2.10 5.68 18.61
N THR A 406 2.77 6.29 17.62
CA THR A 406 3.43 7.59 17.77
C THR A 406 2.74 8.60 16.85
N VAL A 407 2.08 9.59 17.42
CA VAL A 407 1.17 10.50 16.70
C VAL A 407 1.69 11.91 16.72
N GLY A 408 2.04 12.46 15.55
CA GLY A 408 2.32 13.88 15.38
C GLY A 408 1.03 14.67 15.17
N VAL A 409 0.79 15.68 16.00
CA VAL A 409 -0.38 16.56 15.89
C VAL A 409 -0.21 17.47 14.68
N ILE A 410 -1.20 17.43 13.80
CA ILE A 410 -1.26 18.33 12.66
C ILE A 410 -1.95 19.60 13.15
N LYS A 411 -1.24 20.72 13.05
CA LYS A 411 -1.70 22.03 13.53
C LYS A 411 -1.40 23.10 12.48
N LYS A 412 -2.40 23.93 12.16
CA LYS A 412 -2.26 25.16 11.37
C LYS A 412 -2.69 26.34 12.23
N VAL A 413 -1.93 27.44 12.17
CA VAL A 413 -2.29 28.71 12.83
C VAL A 413 -2.61 29.72 11.74
N ILE A 414 -3.87 30.16 11.66
CA ILE A 414 -4.34 31.10 10.65
C ILE A 414 -5.08 32.22 11.36
N SER A 415 -4.61 33.46 11.18
CA SER A 415 -5.18 34.65 11.84
C SER A 415 -5.31 34.50 13.37
N GLY A 416 -4.30 33.89 14.01
CA GLY A 416 -4.29 33.63 15.46
C GLY A 416 -5.16 32.45 15.92
N CYS A 417 -5.95 31.84 15.04
CA CYS A 417 -6.78 30.68 15.36
C CYS A 417 -6.03 29.38 15.07
N VAL A 418 -6.20 28.40 15.95
CA VAL A 418 -5.60 27.05 15.83
C VAL A 418 -6.59 26.10 15.16
N TYR A 419 -6.14 25.43 14.10
CA TYR A 419 -6.86 24.38 13.39
C TYR A 419 -6.09 23.08 13.48
N LEU A 420 -6.76 22.02 13.90
CA LEU A 420 -6.16 20.70 14.09
C LEU A 420 -6.60 19.74 12.97
N GLY A 421 -5.73 18.79 12.62
CA GLY A 421 -6.13 17.68 11.76
C GLY A 421 -7.14 16.77 12.47
N GLY A 422 -8.10 16.20 11.74
CA GLY A 422 -9.20 15.43 12.33
C GLY A 422 -8.74 14.33 13.29
N SER A 423 -7.96 13.36 12.79
CA SER A 423 -7.51 12.22 13.60
C SER A 423 -6.48 12.59 14.66
N SER A 424 -5.45 13.35 14.31
CA SER A 424 -4.39 13.69 15.28
C SER A 424 -4.85 14.72 16.32
N GLY A 425 -5.81 15.59 15.99
CA GLY A 425 -6.52 16.45 16.94
C GLY A 425 -7.40 15.63 17.89
N TYR A 426 -8.19 14.69 17.37
CA TYR A 426 -8.98 13.77 18.20
C TYR A 426 -8.11 13.00 19.20
N LEU A 427 -7.02 12.39 18.72
CA LEU A 427 -6.12 11.58 19.53
C LEU A 427 -5.36 12.40 20.59
N SER A 428 -5.04 13.66 20.33
CA SER A 428 -4.26 14.48 21.28
C SER A 428 -5.11 15.31 22.23
N GLN A 429 -6.28 15.78 21.81
CA GLN A 429 -7.09 16.74 22.59
C GLN A 429 -8.32 16.11 23.24
N SER A 430 -8.94 15.14 22.56
CA SER A 430 -10.25 14.62 22.97
C SER A 430 -10.16 13.26 23.64
N LEU A 431 -9.26 12.40 23.15
CA LEU A 431 -9.10 11.03 23.61
C LEU A 431 -8.40 10.97 24.98
N LYS A 432 -9.04 10.37 25.97
CA LYS A 432 -8.52 10.19 27.32
C LYS A 432 -8.19 8.72 27.59
N VAL A 433 -7.43 8.49 28.66
CA VAL A 433 -7.28 7.14 29.24
C VAL A 433 -8.67 6.61 29.60
N ASP A 434 -8.86 5.30 29.43
CA ASP A 434 -10.14 4.57 29.59
C ASP A 434 -11.19 4.83 28.49
N ASP A 435 -10.96 5.74 27.54
CA ASP A 435 -11.85 5.91 26.39
C ASP A 435 -11.78 4.72 25.44
N ILE A 436 -12.89 4.47 24.73
CA ILE A 436 -12.99 3.44 23.70
C ILE A 436 -12.67 4.03 22.32
N VAL A 437 -11.69 3.44 21.64
CA VAL A 437 -11.33 3.73 20.26
C VAL A 437 -11.66 2.56 19.34
N LYS A 438 -12.07 2.86 18.11
CA LYS A 438 -12.35 1.86 17.07
C LYS A 438 -11.12 1.63 16.21
N ILE A 439 -10.60 0.41 16.21
CA ILE A 439 -9.34 0.05 15.54
C ILE A 439 -9.48 -1.11 14.57
N PHE A 440 -8.56 -1.22 13.62
CA PHE A 440 -8.31 -2.43 12.83
C PHE A 440 -6.82 -2.50 12.44
N ILE A 441 -6.32 -3.69 12.14
CA ILE A 441 -4.94 -3.86 11.68
C ILE A 441 -4.90 -3.83 10.15
N GLU A 442 -3.97 -3.07 9.61
CA GLU A 442 -3.62 -3.06 8.20
C GLU A 442 -2.25 -3.72 8.03
N THR A 443 -2.24 -4.91 7.43
CA THR A 443 -1.04 -5.74 7.34
C THR A 443 -0.10 -5.27 6.22
N ASN A 444 1.13 -4.89 6.57
CA ASN A 444 2.16 -4.46 5.63
C ASN A 444 3.28 -5.50 5.45
N ASN A 445 3.08 -6.44 4.54
CA ASN A 445 4.08 -7.48 4.26
C ASN A 445 5.38 -6.94 3.65
N ASN A 446 5.36 -5.73 3.08
CA ASN A 446 6.51 -5.13 2.40
C ASN A 446 7.43 -4.38 3.37
N PHE A 447 6.96 -4.07 4.58
CA PHE A 447 7.74 -3.39 5.63
C PHE A 447 7.90 -4.30 6.85
N ARG A 448 8.87 -5.21 6.77
CA ARG A 448 9.16 -6.24 7.77
C ARG A 448 10.64 -6.37 8.04
N LEU A 449 10.99 -6.77 9.25
CA LEU A 449 12.32 -7.26 9.58
C LEU A 449 12.73 -8.43 8.65
N PRO A 450 14.03 -8.64 8.40
CA PRO A 450 14.51 -9.80 7.67
C PRO A 450 14.17 -11.09 8.43
N GLU A 451 13.91 -12.18 7.71
CA GLU A 451 13.63 -13.48 8.35
C GLU A 451 14.84 -14.01 9.11
N ASN A 452 16.05 -13.77 8.60
CA ASN A 452 17.29 -14.04 9.31
C ASN A 452 17.63 -12.84 10.23
N PRO A 453 17.61 -13.00 11.57
CA PRO A 453 17.89 -11.92 12.51
C PRO A 453 19.35 -11.43 12.46
N ASP A 454 20.27 -12.19 11.87
CA ASP A 454 21.68 -11.81 11.76
C ASP A 454 21.95 -10.83 10.62
N ILE A 455 20.99 -10.64 9.70
CA ILE A 455 21.12 -9.67 8.62
C ILE A 455 21.16 -8.24 9.20
N PRO A 456 22.17 -7.42 8.84
CA PRO A 456 22.24 -6.03 9.28
C PRO A 456 21.07 -5.19 8.76
N ILE A 457 20.63 -4.22 9.54
CA ILE A 457 19.58 -3.29 9.13
C ILE A 457 19.99 -1.83 9.33
N ILE A 458 19.61 -0.98 8.36
CA ILE A 458 19.79 0.46 8.39
C ILE A 458 18.40 1.10 8.41
N MET A 459 18.11 1.87 9.45
CA MET A 459 16.79 2.46 9.71
C MET A 459 16.89 3.98 9.66
N ILE A 460 16.22 4.60 8.69
CA ILE A 460 16.31 6.04 8.42
C ILE A 460 14.95 6.68 8.65
N SER A 461 14.87 7.61 9.61
CA SER A 461 13.61 8.26 9.98
C SER A 461 13.76 9.74 10.29
N SER A 462 12.64 10.46 10.19
CA SER A 462 12.49 11.79 10.80
C SER A 462 11.15 11.91 11.52
N GLY A 463 11.16 12.59 12.67
CA GLY A 463 9.97 12.77 13.52
C GLY A 463 9.26 11.45 13.83
N THR A 464 7.96 11.38 13.57
CA THR A 464 7.12 10.19 13.82
C THR A 464 7.49 8.98 12.98
N GLY A 465 8.34 9.13 11.96
CA GLY A 465 8.89 8.01 11.19
C GLY A 465 9.72 7.03 12.03
N ILE A 466 10.09 7.38 13.27
CA ILE A 466 10.78 6.49 14.19
C ILE A 466 9.87 5.37 14.75
N ALA A 467 8.54 5.53 14.64
CA ALA A 467 7.53 4.62 15.18
C ALA A 467 7.80 3.14 14.86
N PRO A 468 7.87 2.69 13.60
CA PRO A 468 8.09 1.27 13.31
C PRO A 468 9.49 0.80 13.72
N PHE A 469 10.48 1.68 13.84
CA PHE A 469 11.82 1.31 14.27
C PHE A 469 11.91 1.04 15.77
N ARG A 470 11.05 1.68 16.57
CA ARG A 470 10.85 1.29 17.97
C ARG A 470 10.34 -0.15 18.06
N ALA A 471 9.31 -0.49 17.27
CA ALA A 471 8.79 -1.85 17.19
C ALA A 471 9.84 -2.86 16.71
N PHE A 472 10.70 -2.47 15.76
CA PHE A 472 11.78 -3.31 15.27
C PHE A 472 12.83 -3.60 16.34
N MET A 473 13.25 -2.60 17.14
CA MET A 473 14.19 -2.83 18.23
C MET A 473 13.60 -3.69 19.32
N GLN A 474 12.35 -3.46 19.72
CA GLN A 474 11.66 -4.34 20.66
C GLN A 474 11.63 -5.79 20.17
N GLN A 475 11.28 -6.03 18.91
CA GLN A 475 11.29 -7.38 18.35
C GLN A 475 12.69 -7.99 18.34
N ARG A 476 13.70 -7.24 17.89
CA ARG A 476 15.08 -7.75 17.79
C ARG A 476 15.71 -8.03 19.15
N ASP A 477 15.36 -7.25 20.18
CA ASP A 477 15.79 -7.52 21.56
C ASP A 477 15.17 -8.84 22.06
N ASN A 478 13.86 -9.03 21.87
CA ASN A 478 13.16 -10.26 22.25
C ASN A 478 13.64 -11.50 21.48
N ASP A 479 13.96 -11.34 20.19
CA ASP A 479 14.51 -12.41 19.36
C ASP A 479 16.00 -12.68 19.65
N CYS A 480 16.64 -11.90 20.55
CA CYS A 480 18.07 -11.94 20.82
C CYS A 480 18.92 -11.83 19.54
N ALA A 481 18.49 -10.98 18.60
CA ALA A 481 19.07 -10.86 17.27
C ALA A 481 20.52 -10.32 17.33
N LYS A 482 21.45 -10.98 16.62
CA LYS A 482 22.87 -10.60 16.63
C LYS A 482 23.27 -9.69 15.47
N GLY A 483 22.41 -9.53 14.47
CA GLY A 483 22.69 -8.67 13.33
C GLY A 483 22.82 -7.20 13.74
N LYS A 484 23.70 -6.47 13.06
CA LYS A 484 24.00 -5.06 13.36
C LYS A 484 22.77 -4.17 13.10
N ASN A 485 22.58 -3.16 13.94
CA ASN A 485 21.46 -2.20 13.82
C ASN A 485 21.99 -0.77 13.75
N TRP A 486 21.61 -0.04 12.71
CA TRP A 486 21.98 1.37 12.55
C TRP A 486 20.75 2.24 12.45
N ILE A 487 20.63 3.25 13.31
CA ILE A 487 19.56 4.25 13.28
C ILE A 487 20.08 5.61 12.80
N PHE A 488 19.39 6.19 11.83
CA PHE A 488 19.44 7.61 11.50
C PHE A 488 18.12 8.26 11.90
N PHE A 489 18.17 9.26 12.79
CA PHE A 489 16.98 9.95 13.28
C PHE A 489 17.11 11.47 13.16
N GLY A 490 16.10 12.13 12.61
CA GLY A 490 16.06 13.58 12.49
C GLY A 490 14.86 14.24 13.18
N ASN A 491 15.10 15.31 13.93
CA ASN A 491 14.03 16.16 14.49
C ASN A 491 14.50 17.63 14.68
N PRO A 492 13.65 18.58 15.13
CA PRO A 492 14.07 19.97 15.32
C PRO A 492 15.19 20.13 16.34
N ASN A 493 14.97 19.75 17.60
CA ASN A 493 15.87 20.06 18.70
C ASN A 493 16.22 18.83 19.56
N PHE A 494 17.45 18.72 20.04
CA PHE A 494 17.88 17.60 20.89
C PHE A 494 17.08 17.53 22.21
N THR A 495 16.90 18.65 22.91
CA THR A 495 16.30 18.67 24.25
C THR A 495 14.78 18.57 24.24
N GLU A 496 14.13 18.96 23.14
CA GLU A 496 12.67 19.06 23.06
C GLU A 496 12.07 17.95 22.19
N ASP A 497 12.84 17.33 21.29
CA ASP A 497 12.30 16.49 20.23
C ASP A 497 12.94 15.10 20.13
N PHE A 498 13.74 14.67 21.10
CA PHE A 498 14.34 13.33 21.08
C PHE A 498 13.34 12.26 21.54
N LEU A 499 12.50 11.81 20.61
CA LEU A 499 11.48 10.79 20.83
C LEU A 499 12.10 9.47 21.33
N TYR A 500 11.60 8.96 22.46
CA TYR A 500 12.03 7.69 23.08
C TYR A 500 13.52 7.63 23.47
N GLN A 501 14.14 8.77 23.77
CA GLN A 501 15.58 8.89 24.09
C GLN A 501 16.10 7.81 25.05
N ILE A 502 15.37 7.54 26.14
CA ILE A 502 15.79 6.59 27.19
C ILE A 502 15.87 5.16 26.62
N GLU A 503 14.89 4.75 25.82
CA GLU A 503 14.88 3.41 25.20
C GLU A 503 16.07 3.26 24.25
N TRP A 504 16.38 4.27 23.43
CA TRP A 504 17.53 4.22 22.53
C TRP A 504 18.86 4.08 23.28
N GLN A 505 19.03 4.83 24.38
CA GLN A 505 20.22 4.71 25.23
C GLN A 505 20.35 3.31 25.84
N GLN A 506 19.24 2.70 26.26
CA GLN A 506 19.24 1.33 26.77
C GLN A 506 19.67 0.33 25.70
N TYR A 507 19.16 0.42 24.47
CA TYR A 507 19.57 -0.47 23.38
C TYR A 507 21.03 -0.28 22.95
N ILE A 508 21.56 0.95 23.01
CA ILE A 508 22.98 1.22 22.78
C ILE A 508 23.83 0.57 23.88
N ASN A 509 23.45 0.75 25.15
CA ASN A 509 24.19 0.18 26.29
C ASN A 509 24.16 -1.36 26.29
N LYS A 510 23.06 -1.97 25.82
CA LYS A 510 22.96 -3.42 25.59
C LYS A 510 23.78 -3.92 24.40
N GLY A 511 24.28 -3.02 23.55
CA GLY A 511 24.98 -3.37 22.30
C GLY A 511 24.05 -3.83 21.18
N LEU A 512 22.72 -3.71 21.34
CA LEU A 512 21.75 -4.04 20.30
C LEU A 512 21.85 -3.02 19.15
N ILE A 513 21.91 -1.73 19.47
CA ILE A 513 22.17 -0.68 18.48
C ILE A 513 23.67 -0.53 18.30
N THR A 514 24.15 -0.84 17.10
CA THR A 514 25.57 -0.73 16.72
C THR A 514 25.95 0.73 16.52
N ASN A 515 25.13 1.47 15.77
CA ASN A 515 25.37 2.87 15.47
C ASN A 515 24.05 3.67 15.56
N MET A 516 24.11 4.89 16.09
CA MET A 516 22.99 5.84 16.05
C MET A 516 23.49 7.22 15.69
N ASN A 517 22.96 7.79 14.61
CA ASN A 517 23.25 9.14 14.17
C ASN A 517 21.98 9.98 14.22
N VAL A 518 22.11 11.14 14.87
CA VAL A 518 21.00 12.09 15.04
C VAL A 518 21.26 13.37 14.25
N ALA A 519 20.18 13.96 13.73
CA ALA A 519 20.21 15.21 12.99
C ALA A 519 19.20 16.22 13.58
N TRP A 520 19.71 17.31 14.14
CA TRP A 520 18.91 18.35 14.76
C TRP A 520 18.82 19.55 13.83
N SER A 521 17.65 19.80 13.26
CA SER A 521 17.51 20.83 12.22
C SER A 521 17.50 22.27 12.77
N ARG A 522 17.40 22.46 14.09
CA ARG A 522 17.20 23.76 14.75
C ARG A 522 18.16 24.06 15.91
N ASP A 523 19.12 23.18 16.20
CA ASP A 523 20.10 23.41 17.28
C ASP A 523 21.30 24.27 16.84
N GLN A 524 21.40 24.58 15.54
CA GLN A 524 22.46 25.42 14.97
C GLN A 524 21.93 26.24 13.78
N GLU A 525 22.71 27.23 13.33
CA GLU A 525 22.33 28.14 12.23
C GLU A 525 22.02 27.39 10.92
N ASN A 526 22.90 26.45 10.54
CA ASN A 526 22.73 25.65 9.34
C ASN A 526 21.86 24.42 9.64
N LYS A 527 20.76 24.26 8.90
CA LYS A 527 19.87 23.10 9.09
C LYS A 527 20.62 21.80 8.77
N LEU A 528 20.56 20.87 9.71
CA LEU A 528 21.14 19.54 9.58
C LEU A 528 20.03 18.50 9.52
N TYR A 529 20.05 17.66 8.50
CA TYR A 529 19.07 16.62 8.25
C TYR A 529 19.71 15.23 8.16
N VAL A 530 18.86 14.20 8.07
CA VAL A 530 19.32 12.81 8.05
C VAL A 530 20.17 12.48 6.82
N GLN A 531 19.86 13.07 5.66
CA GLN A 531 20.65 12.87 4.45
C GLN A 531 22.08 13.41 4.58
N ASP A 532 22.29 14.44 5.39
CA ASP A 532 23.64 14.98 5.65
C ASP A 532 24.43 13.98 6.49
N LYS A 533 23.81 13.40 7.52
CA LYS A 533 24.41 12.34 8.34
C LYS A 533 24.69 11.06 7.55
N ILE A 534 23.78 10.69 6.65
CA ILE A 534 24.00 9.56 5.75
C ILE A 534 25.21 9.83 4.84
N GLN A 535 25.36 11.05 4.34
CA GLN A 535 26.48 11.44 3.48
C GLN A 535 27.82 11.42 4.23
N GLU A 536 27.85 11.88 5.49
CA GLU A 536 29.02 11.81 6.39
C GLU A 536 29.52 10.35 6.54
N HIS A 537 28.59 9.40 6.65
CA HIS A 537 28.87 7.97 6.85
C HIS A 537 28.87 7.13 5.56
N SER A 538 28.98 7.78 4.39
CA SER A 538 28.80 7.15 3.07
C SER A 538 29.58 5.85 2.84
N LYS A 539 30.86 5.78 3.25
CA LYS A 539 31.71 4.59 3.05
C LYS A 539 31.24 3.38 3.86
N GLU A 540 30.85 3.61 5.11
CA GLU A 540 30.43 2.54 6.02
C GLU A 540 29.03 2.04 5.64
N ILE A 541 28.12 2.96 5.25
CA ILE A 541 26.82 2.59 4.67
C ILE A 541 27.01 1.71 3.44
N TRP A 542 27.93 2.07 2.54
CA TRP A 542 28.23 1.24 1.38
C TRP A 542 28.74 -0.15 1.77
N SER A 543 29.62 -0.26 2.79
CA SER A 543 30.08 -1.55 3.33
C SER A 543 28.90 -2.41 3.79
N TRP A 544 27.98 -1.85 4.57
CA TRP A 544 26.80 -2.58 5.05
C TRP A 544 25.89 -3.02 3.90
N ILE A 545 25.72 -2.17 2.88
CA ILE A 545 24.99 -2.54 1.65
C ILE A 545 25.67 -3.74 0.96
N GLN A 546 26.99 -3.79 0.90
CA GLN A 546 27.71 -4.94 0.34
C GLN A 546 27.60 -6.18 1.23
N GLU A 547 27.56 -6.03 2.56
CA GLU A 547 27.34 -7.09 3.55
C GLU A 547 25.91 -7.68 3.54
N GLY A 548 25.02 -7.19 2.66
CA GLY A 548 23.66 -7.71 2.56
C GLY A 548 22.62 -6.95 3.38
N ALA A 549 22.96 -5.79 3.95
CA ALA A 549 22.04 -5.04 4.80
C ALA A 549 20.71 -4.71 4.13
N VAL A 550 19.66 -4.62 4.94
CA VAL A 550 18.33 -4.13 4.54
C VAL A 550 18.15 -2.70 5.00
N ILE A 551 17.77 -1.82 4.07
CA ILE A 551 17.54 -0.40 4.31
C ILE A 551 16.04 -0.15 4.47
N TYR A 552 15.69 0.59 5.51
CA TYR A 552 14.33 1.02 5.80
C TYR A 552 14.27 2.54 5.87
N ILE A 553 13.26 3.14 5.23
CA ILE A 553 12.97 4.57 5.33
C ILE A 553 11.54 4.75 5.82
N CYS A 554 11.34 5.58 6.85
CA CYS A 554 10.02 5.92 7.33
C CYS A 554 9.91 7.42 7.68
N GLY A 555 8.79 8.04 7.30
CA GLY A 555 8.51 9.46 7.57
C GLY A 555 7.96 10.19 6.34
N ASN A 556 8.26 11.49 6.24
CA ASN A 556 7.68 12.36 5.21
C ASN A 556 8.05 11.93 3.78
N ALA A 557 7.04 11.59 2.97
CA ALA A 557 7.21 11.13 1.59
C ALA A 557 7.65 12.26 0.64
N SER A 558 7.12 13.47 0.81
CA SER A 558 7.29 14.57 -0.16
C SER A 558 8.72 15.09 -0.25
N ASN A 559 9.43 15.19 0.89
CA ASN A 559 10.75 15.80 0.98
C ASN A 559 11.80 14.78 1.45
N MET A 560 11.71 14.33 2.70
CA MET A 560 12.77 13.53 3.34
C MET A 560 13.09 12.25 2.57
N ALA A 561 12.07 11.50 2.15
CA ALA A 561 12.29 10.26 1.42
C ALA A 561 13.00 10.47 0.06
N LYS A 562 12.68 11.57 -0.65
CA LYS A 562 13.31 11.92 -1.94
C LYS A 562 14.77 12.32 -1.76
N ASP A 563 15.06 13.13 -0.74
CA ASP A 563 16.41 13.56 -0.42
C ASP A 563 17.30 12.38 0.02
N VAL A 564 16.77 11.48 0.86
CA VAL A 564 17.48 10.26 1.28
C VAL A 564 17.76 9.36 0.08
N GLU A 565 16.78 9.14 -0.80
CA GLU A 565 16.98 8.31 -2.00
C GLU A 565 18.06 8.89 -2.91
N LYS A 566 18.04 10.22 -3.14
CA LYS A 566 19.08 10.91 -3.90
C LYS A 566 20.45 10.73 -3.27
N THR A 567 20.56 10.84 -1.94
CA THR A 567 21.82 10.62 -1.23
C THR A 567 22.29 9.17 -1.33
N LEU A 568 21.39 8.20 -1.24
CA LEU A 568 21.73 6.78 -1.45
C LEU A 568 22.24 6.52 -2.87
N LEU A 569 21.61 7.10 -3.90
CA LEU A 569 22.10 7.02 -5.27
C LEU A 569 23.50 7.61 -5.42
N ASN A 570 23.77 8.75 -4.77
CA ASN A 570 25.11 9.33 -4.75
C ASN A 570 26.14 8.42 -4.07
N ILE A 571 25.76 7.76 -2.96
CA ILE A 571 26.61 6.81 -2.25
C ILE A 571 26.92 5.60 -3.13
N ILE A 572 25.90 5.04 -3.80
CA ILE A 572 26.04 3.90 -4.72
C ILE A 572 26.95 4.28 -5.90
N SER A 573 26.70 5.45 -6.50
CA SER A 573 27.50 5.93 -7.63
C SER A 573 28.98 6.12 -7.25
N LYS A 574 29.24 6.85 -6.16
CA LYS A 574 30.59 7.22 -5.73
C LYS A 574 31.39 6.05 -5.19
N ASN A 575 30.79 5.20 -4.35
CA ASN A 575 31.51 4.10 -3.68
C ASN A 575 31.44 2.78 -4.47
N GLY A 576 30.45 2.62 -5.34
CA GLY A 576 30.33 1.48 -6.25
C GLY A 576 30.97 1.69 -7.62
N ASN A 577 31.51 2.88 -7.91
CA ASN A 577 32.03 3.27 -9.22
C ASN A 577 31.00 3.08 -10.35
N MET A 578 29.75 3.42 -10.07
CA MET A 578 28.63 3.27 -10.99
C MET A 578 28.23 4.63 -11.57
N ASN A 579 27.83 4.66 -12.83
CA ASN A 579 27.15 5.83 -13.39
C ASN A 579 25.71 5.93 -12.81
N LEU A 580 24.98 7.00 -13.16
CA LEU A 580 23.63 7.23 -12.65
C LEU A 580 22.67 6.08 -12.99
N GLU A 581 22.64 5.63 -14.26
CA GLU A 581 21.72 4.56 -14.71
C GLU A 581 21.97 3.25 -13.95
N ASN A 582 23.23 2.84 -13.82
CA ASN A 582 23.62 1.63 -13.08
C ASN A 582 23.31 1.78 -11.59
N SER A 583 23.42 2.98 -11.02
CA SER A 583 23.08 3.23 -9.61
C SER A 583 21.57 3.11 -9.36
N GLU A 584 20.75 3.62 -10.30
CA GLU A 584 19.29 3.46 -10.25
C GLU A 584 18.87 2.00 -10.43
N GLU A 585 19.51 1.26 -11.33
CA GLU A 585 19.28 -0.17 -11.52
C GLU A 585 19.66 -0.95 -10.25
N PHE A 586 20.82 -0.67 -9.67
CA PHE A 586 21.25 -1.30 -8.41
C PHE A 586 20.27 -1.04 -7.26
N LEU A 587 19.82 0.21 -7.08
CA LEU A 587 18.82 0.53 -6.06
C LEU A 587 17.47 -0.15 -6.35
N ASN A 588 17.09 -0.27 -7.62
CA ASN A 588 15.90 -1.02 -8.01
C ASN A 588 16.06 -2.52 -7.73
N ASP A 589 17.23 -3.10 -7.92
CA ASP A 589 17.51 -4.50 -7.55
C ASP A 589 17.44 -4.69 -6.04
N LEU A 590 17.88 -3.72 -5.23
CA LEU A 590 17.65 -3.75 -3.79
C LEU A 590 16.15 -3.77 -3.45
N ARG A 591 15.30 -3.00 -4.15
CA ARG A 591 13.84 -3.05 -3.97
C ARG A 591 13.28 -4.44 -4.27
N LEU A 592 13.63 -5.00 -5.43
CA LEU A 592 13.13 -6.30 -5.88
C LEU A 592 13.55 -7.45 -4.95
N ASN A 593 14.76 -7.35 -4.41
CA ASN A 593 15.27 -8.31 -3.42
C ASN A 593 14.78 -8.02 -1.99
N LYS A 594 13.83 -7.10 -1.80
CA LYS A 594 13.27 -6.70 -0.50
C LYS A 594 14.36 -6.22 0.48
N ARG A 595 15.40 -5.58 -0.04
CA ARG A 595 16.53 -4.98 0.70
C ARG A 595 16.47 -3.46 0.81
N TYR A 596 15.55 -2.81 0.10
CA TYR A 596 15.23 -1.39 0.26
C TYR A 596 13.72 -1.24 0.42
N LYS A 597 13.26 -0.79 1.59
CA LYS A 597 11.86 -0.77 2.02
C LYS A 597 11.48 0.63 2.50
N ARG A 598 10.30 1.11 2.11
CA ARG A 598 9.79 2.45 2.46
C ARG A 598 8.40 2.35 3.08
N ASP A 599 8.21 3.02 4.20
CA ASP A 599 6.90 3.29 4.81
C ASP A 599 6.76 4.80 4.99
N VAL A 600 6.41 5.48 3.89
CA VAL A 600 6.43 6.94 3.81
C VAL A 600 5.03 7.48 3.52
N TYR A 601 4.71 8.63 4.10
CA TYR A 601 3.37 9.23 4.09
C TYR A 601 3.39 10.76 4.05
#